data_AF-X0S9R0-F1
#
_entry.id   AF-X0S9R0-F1
#
_cell.length_a   1.000
_cell.length_b   1.000
_cell.length_c   1.000
_cell.angle_alpha   90.00
_cell.angle_beta   90.00
_cell.angle_gamma   90.00
#
_symmetry.space_group_name_H-M   'P 1'
#
loop_
_entity.id
_entity.type
_entity.pdbx_description
1 polymer ?
#
loop_
_entity_poly.entity_id
_entity_poly.type
_entity_poly.pdbx_seq_one_letter_code
_entity_poly.pdbx_strand_id
1 'polypeptide(L)'
;MGRRRVATWTAAGLATALAVAATAAFAVPTEEEITRLGGPELTPIGAERAGNAEGTIPEWTGGVTEPAPGWEPGMRRIDLFAGDPILFSIDAGNVDQHADKLTPGQVALIESYKGYRMDVYPTRRS
;
A
#
# COMPACT_ATOMS: atom_id res chain seq x y z
N MET A 1 -30.87 56.29 2.34
CA MET A 1 -31.37 55.01 1.79
C MET A 1 -30.38 54.22 0.90
N GLY A 2 -29.09 54.61 0.77
CA GLY A 2 -28.17 54.02 -0.24
C GLY A 2 -27.10 53.01 0.24
N ARG A 3 -26.70 53.03 1.51
CA ARG A 3 -25.56 52.23 2.01
C ARG A 3 -25.83 50.72 2.16
N ARG A 4 -27.08 50.35 2.49
CA ARG A 4 -27.47 48.95 2.64
C ARG A 4 -27.47 48.20 1.31
N ARG A 5 -27.87 48.86 0.21
CA ARG A 5 -27.87 48.27 -1.12
C ARG A 5 -26.44 47.98 -1.59
N VAL A 6 -25.51 48.93 -1.51
CA VAL A 6 -24.12 48.68 -1.96
C VAL A 6 -23.45 47.50 -1.22
N ALA A 7 -23.66 47.38 0.10
CA ALA A 7 -23.09 46.29 0.90
C ALA A 7 -23.65 44.88 0.55
N THR A 8 -24.93 44.78 0.18
CA THR A 8 -25.55 43.50 -0.24
C THR A 8 -25.04 43.05 -1.61
N TRP A 9 -24.74 43.99 -2.51
CA TRP A 9 -24.25 43.66 -3.85
C TRP A 9 -22.77 43.26 -3.83
N THR A 10 -21.95 43.85 -2.95
CA THR A 10 -20.56 43.41 -2.73
C THR A 10 -20.45 42.05 -2.06
N ALA A 11 -21.33 41.75 -1.08
CA ALA A 11 -21.37 40.44 -0.43
C ALA A 11 -21.84 39.33 -1.39
N ALA A 12 -22.84 39.61 -2.24
CA ALA A 12 -23.29 38.69 -3.28
C ALA A 12 -22.18 38.44 -4.33
N GLY A 13 -21.47 39.48 -4.78
CA GLY A 13 -20.36 39.33 -5.72
C GLY A 13 -19.20 38.50 -5.18
N LEU A 14 -18.84 38.68 -3.90
CA LEU A 14 -17.80 37.88 -3.24
C LEU A 14 -18.23 36.40 -3.07
N ALA A 15 -19.48 36.16 -2.68
CA ALA A 15 -20.01 34.79 -2.55
C ALA A 15 -20.05 34.05 -3.89
N THR A 16 -20.41 34.73 -4.99
CA THR A 16 -20.36 34.15 -6.34
C THR A 16 -18.92 33.87 -6.79
N ALA A 17 -17.97 34.77 -6.50
CA ALA A 17 -16.56 34.55 -6.82
C ALA A 17 -15.95 33.35 -6.08
N LEU A 18 -16.28 33.18 -4.79
CA LEU A 18 -15.88 32.01 -3.99
C LEU A 18 -16.52 30.72 -4.49
N ALA A 19 -17.79 30.75 -4.88
CA ALA A 19 -18.49 29.58 -5.44
C ALA A 19 -17.90 29.15 -6.80
N VAL A 20 -17.50 30.09 -7.65
CA VAL A 20 -16.82 29.79 -8.93
C VAL A 20 -15.40 29.26 -8.68
N ALA A 21 -14.64 29.84 -7.74
CA ALA A 21 -13.31 29.35 -7.38
C ALA A 21 -13.34 27.92 -6.80
N ALA A 22 -14.42 27.55 -6.09
CA ALA A 22 -14.61 26.20 -5.56
C ALA A 22 -14.86 25.13 -6.66
N THR A 23 -15.27 25.53 -7.86
CA THR A 23 -15.49 24.60 -9.00
C THR A 23 -14.23 24.34 -9.82
N ALA A 24 -13.13 25.06 -9.56
CA ALA A 24 -11.87 24.93 -10.31
C ALA A 24 -10.90 23.89 -9.72
N ALA A 25 -11.23 23.25 -8.60
CA ALA A 25 -10.37 22.27 -7.96
C ALA A 25 -10.62 20.84 -8.50
N PHE A 26 -10.36 20.61 -9.78
CA PHE A 26 -10.18 19.26 -10.30
C PHE A 26 -8.69 18.92 -10.20
N ALA A 27 -8.29 18.18 -9.17
CA ALA A 27 -6.96 17.61 -9.08
C ALA A 27 -6.85 16.46 -10.09
N VAL A 28 -6.45 16.79 -11.32
CA VAL A 28 -6.09 15.82 -12.34
C VAL A 28 -4.58 15.57 -12.21
N PRO A 29 -4.14 14.30 -12.20
CA PRO A 29 -2.71 14.00 -12.22
C PRO A 29 -2.05 14.60 -13.47
N THR A 30 -0.87 15.15 -13.29
CA THR A 30 0.02 15.54 -14.38
C THR A 30 0.42 14.33 -15.22
N GLU A 31 0.81 14.53 -16.48
CA GLU A 31 1.34 13.43 -17.31
C GLU A 31 2.56 12.75 -16.65
N GLU A 32 3.39 13.52 -15.94
CA GLU A 32 4.51 13.00 -15.17
C GLU A 32 4.03 12.06 -14.04
N GLU A 33 3.02 12.45 -13.27
CA GLU A 33 2.43 11.58 -12.23
C GLU A 33 1.80 10.30 -12.81
N ILE A 34 1.21 10.39 -14.01
CA ILE A 34 0.62 9.24 -14.70
C ILE A 34 1.72 8.28 -15.17
N THR A 35 2.80 8.78 -15.76
CA THR A 35 3.89 7.94 -16.28
C THR A 35 4.67 7.20 -15.19
N ARG A 36 4.62 7.68 -13.95
CA ARG A 36 5.17 6.97 -12.78
C ARG A 36 4.44 5.66 -12.50
N LEU A 37 3.12 5.60 -12.71
CA LEU A 37 2.30 4.41 -12.48
C LEU A 37 2.60 3.33 -13.53
N GLY A 38 3.07 2.17 -13.08
CA GLY A 38 3.53 1.10 -13.99
C GLY A 38 4.87 1.39 -14.66
N GLY A 39 5.46 2.58 -14.46
CA GLY A 39 6.79 2.97 -14.90
C GLY A 39 7.90 2.44 -13.98
N PRO A 40 9.09 3.08 -13.95
CA PRO A 40 10.23 2.61 -13.17
C PRO A 40 10.07 2.80 -11.65
N GLU A 41 9.20 3.72 -11.22
CA GLU A 41 9.04 4.05 -9.80
C GLU A 41 7.93 3.25 -9.11
N LEU A 42 6.78 3.12 -9.78
CA LEU A 42 5.60 2.50 -9.20
C LEU A 42 5.17 1.27 -9.98
N THR A 43 4.61 0.30 -9.28
CA THR A 43 3.86 -0.80 -9.87
C THR A 43 2.58 -0.27 -10.52
N PRO A 44 1.89 -1.06 -11.37
CA PRO A 44 0.62 -0.63 -11.97
C PRO A 44 -0.49 -0.28 -10.97
N ILE A 45 -0.34 -0.70 -9.71
CA ILE A 45 -1.28 -0.41 -8.61
C ILE A 45 -0.79 0.70 -7.67
N GLY A 46 0.32 1.38 -8.00
CA GLY A 46 0.83 2.53 -7.26
C GLY A 46 1.71 2.21 -6.06
N ALA A 47 2.15 0.95 -5.90
CA ALA A 47 3.12 0.59 -4.87
C ALA A 47 4.55 0.92 -5.35
N GLU A 48 5.49 1.18 -4.44
CA GLU A 48 6.91 1.33 -4.79
C GLU A 48 7.43 0.09 -5.52
N ARG A 49 8.06 0.27 -6.69
CA ARG A 49 8.61 -0.84 -7.47
C ARG A 49 9.89 -1.41 -6.86
N ALA A 50 10.76 -0.52 -6.40
CA ALA A 50 12.07 -0.87 -5.87
C ALA A 50 11.98 -1.86 -4.69
N GLY A 51 13.05 -2.62 -4.51
CA GLY A 51 13.28 -3.36 -3.26
C GLY A 51 13.68 -2.43 -2.12
N ASN A 52 13.82 -2.98 -0.91
CA ASN A 52 14.32 -2.20 0.22
C ASN A 52 15.87 -2.18 0.26
N ALA A 53 16.42 -1.19 0.96
CA ALA A 53 17.87 -1.05 1.11
C ALA A 53 18.53 -2.23 1.86
N GLU A 54 17.78 -2.94 2.73
CA GLU A 54 18.26 -4.10 3.47
C GLU A 54 18.36 -5.37 2.60
N GLY A 55 17.80 -5.36 1.38
CA GLY A 55 17.81 -6.51 0.47
C GLY A 55 16.87 -7.66 0.85
N THR A 56 16.02 -7.47 1.86
CA THR A 56 15.04 -8.47 2.34
C THR A 56 13.71 -8.43 1.56
N ILE A 57 13.47 -7.34 0.84
CA ILE A 57 12.33 -7.14 -0.06
C ILE A 57 12.90 -6.92 -1.47
N PRO A 58 12.68 -7.84 -2.43
CA PRO A 58 13.18 -7.68 -3.79
C PRO A 58 12.42 -6.58 -4.56
N GLU A 59 12.96 -6.17 -5.70
CA GLU A 59 12.21 -5.36 -6.68
C GLU A 59 10.98 -6.14 -7.18
N TRP A 60 9.90 -5.43 -7.48
CA TRP A 60 8.76 -6.03 -8.19
C TRP A 60 9.03 -6.13 -9.69
N THR A 61 9.04 -7.36 -10.21
CA THR A 61 9.44 -7.66 -11.60
C THR A 61 8.30 -8.06 -12.53
N GLY A 62 7.04 -7.77 -12.16
CA GLY A 62 5.89 -8.03 -13.04
C GLY A 62 4.91 -9.09 -12.52
N GLY A 63 5.28 -9.81 -11.47
CA GLY A 63 4.42 -10.80 -10.86
C GLY A 63 4.61 -12.24 -11.36
N VAL A 64 3.71 -13.15 -10.97
CA VAL A 64 3.58 -14.48 -11.56
C VAL A 64 2.94 -14.34 -12.94
N THR A 65 3.76 -14.34 -14.00
CA THR A 65 3.29 -14.23 -15.39
C THR A 65 3.06 -15.59 -16.06
N GLU A 66 3.54 -16.68 -15.47
CA GLU A 66 3.44 -18.03 -16.00
C GLU A 66 2.77 -18.97 -14.98
N PRO A 67 1.99 -19.97 -15.44
CA PRO A 67 1.43 -20.96 -14.54
C PRO A 67 2.52 -21.73 -13.79
N ALA A 68 2.19 -22.20 -12.58
CA ALA A 68 3.06 -23.11 -11.85
C ALA A 68 3.38 -24.36 -12.69
N PRO A 69 4.61 -24.89 -12.65
CA PRO A 69 4.95 -26.15 -13.31
C PRO A 69 3.96 -27.25 -12.93
N GLY A 70 3.32 -27.87 -13.92
CA GLY A 70 2.32 -28.92 -13.72
C GLY A 70 0.92 -28.46 -13.31
N TRP A 71 0.63 -27.15 -13.35
CA TRP A 71 -0.74 -26.65 -13.23
C TRP A 71 -1.44 -26.62 -14.59
N GLU A 72 -2.68 -27.09 -14.61
CA GLU A 72 -3.58 -27.01 -15.76
C GLU A 72 -4.90 -26.30 -15.40
N PRO A 73 -5.58 -25.66 -16.36
CA PRO A 73 -6.89 -25.06 -16.14
C PRO A 73 -7.88 -26.05 -15.52
N GLY A 74 -8.53 -25.65 -14.43
CA GLY A 74 -9.45 -26.50 -13.66
C GLY A 74 -8.80 -27.21 -12.46
N MET A 75 -7.47 -27.23 -12.36
CA MET A 75 -6.78 -27.70 -11.17
C MET A 75 -6.79 -26.66 -10.04
N ARG A 76 -6.70 -27.14 -8.80
CA ARG A 76 -6.43 -26.28 -7.64
C ARG A 76 -5.10 -25.54 -7.86
N ARG A 77 -5.05 -24.26 -7.47
CA ARG A 77 -3.81 -23.48 -7.48
C ARG A 77 -2.70 -24.23 -6.74
N ILE A 78 -1.55 -24.34 -7.39
CA ILE A 78 -0.33 -24.89 -6.79
C ILE A 78 0.33 -23.76 -6.01
N ASP A 79 0.89 -24.11 -4.85
CA ASP A 79 1.77 -23.22 -4.11
C ASP A 79 3.13 -23.16 -4.80
N LEU A 80 3.44 -22.01 -5.40
CA LEU A 80 4.69 -21.74 -6.11
C LEU A 80 5.91 -21.71 -5.19
N PHE A 81 5.69 -21.44 -3.90
CA PHE A 81 6.74 -21.18 -2.93
C PHE A 81 6.75 -22.22 -1.82
N ALA A 82 6.16 -23.40 -2.06
CA ALA A 82 6.09 -24.50 -1.09
C ALA A 82 7.47 -24.97 -0.59
N GLY A 83 8.55 -24.67 -1.34
CA GLY A 83 9.92 -24.97 -0.96
C GLY A 83 10.64 -23.86 -0.19
N ASP A 84 9.98 -22.75 0.11
CA ASP A 84 10.63 -21.64 0.80
C ASP A 84 10.98 -22.04 2.25
N PRO A 85 12.25 -21.86 2.66
CA PRO A 85 12.65 -22.20 4.01
C PRO A 85 12.10 -21.18 5.01
N ILE A 86 11.81 -21.64 6.22
CA ILE A 86 11.58 -20.75 7.36
C ILE A 86 12.92 -20.07 7.67
N LEU A 87 12.96 -18.74 7.63
CA LEU A 87 14.14 -17.95 7.98
C LEU A 87 14.37 -17.94 9.49
N PHE A 88 13.30 -17.70 10.24
CA PHE A 88 13.25 -17.75 11.70
C PHE A 88 11.79 -17.77 12.17
N SER A 89 11.57 -17.88 13.47
CA SER A 89 10.24 -17.90 14.05
C SER A 89 10.14 -17.00 15.26
N ILE A 90 8.99 -16.38 15.42
CA ILE A 90 8.67 -15.50 16.54
C ILE A 90 7.64 -16.19 17.42
N ASP A 91 7.93 -16.31 18.70
CA ASP A 91 7.04 -16.85 19.73
C ASP A 91 7.13 -16.02 21.02
N ALA A 92 6.39 -16.41 22.05
CA ALA A 92 6.36 -15.69 23.32
C ALA A 92 7.74 -15.58 24.02
N GLY A 93 8.72 -16.42 23.66
CA GLY A 93 10.07 -16.38 24.20
C GLY A 93 10.98 -15.33 23.55
N ASN A 94 10.66 -14.84 22.36
CA ASN A 94 11.49 -13.88 21.63
C ASN A 94 10.73 -12.70 20.99
N VAL A 95 9.40 -12.59 21.18
CA VAL A 95 8.59 -11.52 20.57
C VAL A 95 9.12 -10.11 20.87
N ASP A 96 9.64 -9.87 22.07
CA ASP A 96 10.23 -8.59 22.47
C ASP A 96 11.45 -8.21 21.61
N GLN A 97 12.20 -9.20 21.11
CA GLN A 97 13.38 -8.99 20.26
C GLN A 97 13.00 -8.54 18.85
N HIS A 98 11.73 -8.68 18.47
CA HIS A 98 11.19 -8.37 17.15
C HIS A 98 10.05 -7.34 17.18
N ALA A 99 9.82 -6.70 18.33
CA ALA A 99 8.68 -5.79 18.53
C ALA A 99 8.71 -4.59 17.57
N ASP A 100 9.89 -4.16 17.09
CA ASP A 100 10.04 -3.10 16.09
C ASP A 100 9.54 -3.51 14.69
N LYS A 101 9.39 -4.82 14.44
CA LYS A 101 8.89 -5.39 13.19
C LYS A 101 7.43 -5.84 13.29
N LEU A 102 6.80 -5.70 14.45
CA LEU A 102 5.45 -6.17 14.71
C LEU A 102 4.53 -5.01 15.10
N THR A 103 3.28 -5.10 14.66
CA THR A 103 2.24 -4.22 15.19
C THR A 103 1.91 -4.60 16.63
N PRO A 104 1.41 -3.67 17.46
CA PRO A 104 0.99 -3.99 18.84
C PRO A 104 -0.02 -5.14 18.91
N GLY A 105 -0.90 -5.28 17.91
CA GLY A 105 -1.86 -6.38 17.83
C GLY A 105 -1.21 -7.75 17.58
N GLN A 106 -0.14 -7.81 16.78
CA GLN A 106 0.60 -9.06 16.56
C GLN A 106 1.39 -9.47 17.80
N VAL A 107 2.02 -8.53 18.49
CA VAL A 107 2.68 -8.79 19.77
C VAL A 107 1.67 -9.35 20.77
N ALA A 108 0.54 -8.68 20.96
CA ALA A 108 -0.51 -9.14 21.87
C ALA A 108 -1.06 -10.53 21.50
N LEU A 109 -1.18 -10.85 20.20
CA LEU A 109 -1.62 -12.17 19.74
C LEU A 109 -0.64 -13.27 20.17
N ILE A 110 0.66 -13.04 19.97
CA ILE A 110 1.71 -14.01 20.34
C ILE A 110 1.72 -14.23 21.86
N GLU A 111 1.59 -13.17 22.65
CA GLU A 111 1.59 -13.26 24.12
C GLU A 111 0.33 -13.93 24.69
N SER A 112 -0.83 -13.71 24.05
CA SER A 112 -2.12 -14.18 24.58
C SER A 112 -2.34 -15.68 24.40
N TYR A 113 -1.74 -16.29 23.38
CA TYR A 113 -2.02 -17.68 23.00
C TYR A 113 -0.81 -18.59 23.22
N LYS A 114 -0.92 -19.52 24.18
CA LYS A 114 0.11 -20.54 24.40
C LYS A 114 0.34 -21.39 23.16
N GLY A 115 1.61 -21.52 22.77
CA GLY A 115 2.02 -22.30 21.59
C GLY A 115 1.85 -21.56 20.26
N TYR A 116 1.44 -20.29 20.28
CA TYR A 116 1.44 -19.46 19.07
C TYR A 116 2.88 -19.22 18.59
N ARG A 117 3.10 -19.36 17.29
CA ARG A 117 4.37 -19.18 16.61
C ARG A 117 4.11 -18.55 15.25
N MET A 118 4.87 -17.52 14.91
CA MET A 118 4.87 -16.87 13.60
C MET A 118 6.15 -17.27 12.86
N ASP A 119 6.02 -18.09 11.83
CA ASP A 119 7.14 -18.44 10.95
C ASP A 119 7.35 -17.33 9.91
N VAL A 120 8.59 -16.88 9.78
CA VAL A 120 8.98 -15.82 8.84
C VAL A 120 9.68 -16.45 7.64
N TYR A 121 9.26 -16.05 6.44
CA TYR A 121 9.72 -16.60 5.16
C TYR A 121 10.35 -15.51 4.29
N PRO A 122 11.10 -15.87 3.24
CA PRO A 122 11.59 -14.91 2.24
C PRO A 122 10.45 -14.13 1.59
N THR A 123 10.64 -12.83 1.39
CA THR A 123 9.66 -12.01 0.67
C THR A 123 9.64 -12.37 -0.82
N ARG A 124 8.47 -12.72 -1.34
CA ARG A 124 8.21 -12.89 -2.78
C ARG A 124 7.30 -11.76 -3.24
N ARG A 125 7.75 -10.96 -4.21
CA ARG A 125 6.94 -9.92 -4.85
C ARG A 125 6.54 -10.37 -6.24
N SER A 126 5.51 -11.22 -6.28
CA SER A 126 4.95 -11.79 -7.50
C SER A 126 3.51 -11.34 -7.76
#